data_AF-A0A8C7CF64-F1
#
_entry.id   AF-A0A8C7CF64-F1
#
_cell.length_a   1.000
_cell.length_b   1.000
_cell.length_c   1.000
_cell.angle_alpha   90.00
_cell.angle_beta   90.00
_cell.angle_gamma   90.00
#
_symmetry.space_group_name_H-M   'P 1'
#
loop_
_entity.id
_entity.type
_entity.pdbx_description
1 polymer ?
#
loop_
_entity_poly.entity_id
_entity_poly.type
_entity_poly.pdbx_seq_one_letter_code
_entity_poly.pdbx_strand_id
1 'polypeptide(L)'
;MSNTSMNMGRATFYEDRNFQGRSYECSSDCPDMSSYMSRCQSCRVQSGCFMAYERPNYMGNQYFMRRGEYSDYQSMMGMSDGIRSCRMIPMHRGNFRMRIYERENFGGQMHEMMDDCDSIQERYRMSDCQSCNVMDGHWLMYEQPHFRGRQMYMRPGEYRSFRDMGMGMGGMSGGMRFMSMRRIMDNMTM
;
A
#
# COMPACT_ATOMS: atom_id res chain seq x y z
N MET A 1 -26.11 -7.37 20.86
CA MET A 1 -24.68 -7.66 21.09
C MET A 1 -24.09 -8.13 19.77
N SER A 2 -23.60 -7.21 18.94
CA SER A 2 -22.98 -7.55 17.65
C SER A 2 -21.60 -8.14 17.92
N ASN A 3 -21.40 -9.38 17.52
CA ASN A 3 -20.19 -10.14 17.71
C ASN A 3 -19.09 -9.59 16.79
N THR A 4 -18.45 -8.49 17.19
CA THR A 4 -17.35 -7.83 16.47
C THR A 4 -16.05 -8.59 16.69
N SER A 5 -16.01 -9.89 16.34
CA SER A 5 -14.74 -10.54 16.07
C SER A 5 -14.29 -10.11 14.66
N MET A 6 -14.03 -8.82 14.50
CA MET A 6 -13.34 -8.27 13.33
C MET A 6 -12.01 -8.99 13.25
N ASN A 7 -11.70 -9.61 12.10
CA ASN A 7 -10.39 -10.19 11.80
C ASN A 7 -9.30 -9.16 12.16
N MET A 8 -8.70 -9.29 13.33
CA MET A 8 -7.63 -8.39 13.76
C MET A 8 -6.41 -8.77 12.92
N GLY A 9 -5.96 -7.83 12.10
CA GLY A 9 -4.69 -7.96 11.42
C GLY A 9 -3.60 -8.13 12.49
N ARG A 10 -2.66 -9.03 12.26
CA ARG A 10 -1.52 -9.24 13.15
C ARG A 10 -0.28 -9.44 12.32
N ALA A 11 0.73 -8.62 12.60
CA ALA A 11 2.06 -8.73 12.03
C ALA A 11 3.11 -8.64 13.14
N THR A 12 4.17 -9.42 13.03
CA THR A 12 5.35 -9.31 13.90
C THR A 12 6.55 -8.91 13.06
N PHE A 13 7.17 -7.81 13.44
CA PHE A 13 8.38 -7.28 12.84
C PHE A 13 9.59 -7.67 13.71
N TYR A 14 10.73 -7.96 13.08
CA TYR A 14 11.93 -8.46 13.76
C TYR A 14 13.15 -7.63 13.36
N GLU A 15 14.03 -7.32 14.32
CA GLU A 15 15.24 -6.53 14.10
C GLU A 15 16.25 -7.22 13.18
N ASP A 16 16.30 -8.55 13.17
CA ASP A 16 17.23 -9.33 12.36
C ASP A 16 16.51 -10.16 11.28
N ARG A 17 17.27 -10.66 10.31
CA ARG A 17 16.77 -11.58 9.28
C ARG A 17 16.30 -12.90 9.89
N ASN A 18 15.50 -13.66 9.14
CA ASN A 18 15.05 -15.00 9.53
C ASN A 18 14.31 -15.04 10.88
N PHE A 19 13.58 -13.96 11.20
CA PHE A 19 12.69 -13.86 12.37
C PHE A 19 13.44 -13.94 13.71
N GLN A 20 14.63 -13.33 13.76
CA GLN A 20 15.51 -13.33 14.94
C GLN A 20 15.60 -11.94 15.58
N GLY A 21 16.25 -11.89 16.75
CA GLY A 21 16.48 -10.65 17.49
C GLY A 21 15.24 -10.18 18.24
N ARG A 22 15.21 -8.88 18.59
CA ARG A 22 14.02 -8.26 19.19
C ARG A 22 12.89 -8.23 18.19
N SER A 23 11.66 -8.43 18.68
CA SER A 23 10.47 -8.36 17.86
C SER A 23 9.43 -7.39 18.43
N TYR A 24 8.57 -6.90 17.54
CA TYR A 24 7.43 -6.06 17.86
C TYR A 24 6.19 -6.60 17.14
N GLU A 25 5.17 -6.97 17.91
CA GLU A 25 3.87 -7.34 17.36
C GLU A 25 3.00 -6.11 17.19
N CYS A 26 2.44 -5.94 16.00
CA CYS A 26 1.56 -4.85 15.63
C CYS A 26 0.21 -5.40 15.16
N SER A 27 -0.86 -4.84 15.72
CA SER A 27 -2.25 -5.17 15.38
C SER A 27 -3.07 -3.95 14.96
N SER A 28 -2.43 -2.80 14.77
CA SER A 28 -3.06 -1.53 14.42
C SER A 28 -2.14 -0.67 13.55
N ASP A 29 -2.60 0.54 13.21
CA ASP A 29 -1.71 1.56 12.64
C ASP A 29 -0.61 1.92 13.67
N CYS A 30 0.63 2.00 13.22
CA CYS A 30 1.81 2.35 14.02
C CYS A 30 2.63 3.41 13.26
N PRO A 31 2.53 4.70 13.65
CA PRO A 31 3.18 5.80 12.93
C PRO A 31 4.68 5.86 13.16
N ASP A 32 5.19 5.29 14.25
CA ASP A 32 6.63 5.23 14.51
C ASP A 32 6.97 3.98 15.31
N MET A 33 7.81 3.13 14.73
CA MET A 33 8.31 1.90 15.34
C MET A 33 9.61 2.10 16.12
N SER A 34 10.22 3.29 16.04
CA SER A 34 11.55 3.58 16.62
C SER A 34 11.64 3.30 18.12
N SER A 35 10.53 3.46 18.85
CA SER A 35 10.45 3.20 20.29
C SER A 35 10.45 1.71 20.64
N TYR A 36 10.04 0.85 19.71
CA TYR A 36 9.97 -0.60 19.93
C TYR A 36 11.23 -1.31 19.41
N MET A 37 11.77 -0.85 18.27
CA MET A 37 12.91 -1.46 17.60
C MET A 37 13.74 -0.43 16.85
N SER A 38 15.04 -0.68 16.78
CA SER A 38 16.03 0.19 16.13
C SER A 38 16.03 0.05 14.60
N ARG A 39 15.66 -1.14 14.10
CA ARG A 39 15.59 -1.54 12.69
C ARG A 39 14.56 -2.64 12.49
N CYS A 40 14.25 -2.98 11.24
CA CYS A 40 13.44 -4.14 10.89
C CYS A 40 14.02 -4.82 9.65
N GLN A 41 14.32 -6.11 9.75
CA GLN A 41 14.97 -6.91 8.70
C GLN A 41 14.18 -8.15 8.26
N SER A 42 13.20 -8.57 9.06
CA SER A 42 12.24 -9.60 8.67
C SER A 42 10.89 -9.35 9.32
N CYS A 43 9.83 -9.93 8.75
CA CYS A 43 8.48 -9.76 9.23
C CYS A 43 7.63 -10.99 8.95
N ARG A 44 6.68 -11.29 9.85
CA ARG A 44 5.63 -12.29 9.64
C ARG A 44 4.29 -11.59 9.74
N VAL A 45 3.44 -11.76 8.73
CA VAL A 45 2.04 -11.35 8.79
C VAL A 45 1.22 -12.60 9.07
N GLN A 46 0.72 -12.73 10.29
CA GLN A 46 -0.11 -13.87 10.71
C GLN A 46 -1.53 -13.77 10.14
N SER A 47 -2.10 -12.56 10.09
CA SER A 47 -3.46 -12.30 9.63
C SER A 47 -3.62 -10.88 9.09
N GLY A 48 -4.58 -10.70 8.17
CA GLY A 48 -4.88 -9.40 7.56
C GLY A 48 -3.82 -8.93 6.57
N CYS A 49 -3.91 -7.65 6.20
CA CYS A 49 -2.98 -6.98 5.31
C CYS A 49 -2.42 -5.72 5.99
N PHE A 50 -1.16 -5.42 5.72
CA PHE A 50 -0.46 -4.25 6.23
C PHE A 50 0.20 -3.50 5.08
N MET A 51 0.22 -2.17 5.18
CA MET A 51 1.11 -1.34 4.38
C MET A 51 2.26 -0.89 5.29
N ALA A 52 3.47 -1.37 5.01
CA ALA A 52 4.68 -0.95 5.71
C ALA A 52 5.36 0.21 4.96
N TYR A 53 6.04 1.05 5.72
CA TYR A 53 6.67 2.27 5.23
C TYR A 53 8.10 2.37 5.72
N GLU A 54 8.97 2.84 4.84
CA GLU A 54 10.39 3.04 5.08
C GLU A 54 10.68 4.12 6.14
N ARG A 55 9.81 5.14 6.26
CA ARG A 55 10.00 6.24 7.23
C ARG A 55 8.85 6.33 8.23
N PRO A 56 9.06 7.00 9.38
CA PRO A 56 7.99 7.32 10.30
C PRO A 56 6.88 8.14 9.63
N ASN A 57 5.70 8.17 10.27
CA ASN A 57 4.51 8.88 9.85
C ASN A 57 4.00 8.48 8.45
N TYR A 58 4.18 7.21 8.08
CA TYR A 58 3.67 6.65 6.82
C TYR A 58 4.28 7.29 5.57
N MET A 59 5.58 7.60 5.65
CA MET A 59 6.33 8.27 4.59
C MET A 59 7.38 7.32 3.99
N GLY A 60 7.94 7.68 2.84
CA GLY A 60 8.92 6.83 2.16
C GLY A 60 8.28 5.65 1.44
N ASN A 61 9.13 4.77 0.93
CA ASN A 61 8.72 3.63 0.13
C ASN A 61 7.68 2.77 0.86
N GLN A 62 6.68 2.30 0.09
CA GLN A 62 5.51 1.57 0.57
C GLN A 62 5.56 0.10 0.16
N TYR A 63 5.37 -0.79 1.13
CA TYR A 63 5.47 -2.23 0.96
C TYR A 63 4.20 -2.91 1.46
N PHE A 64 3.50 -3.55 0.53
CA PHE A 64 2.23 -4.20 0.81
C PHE A 64 2.53 -5.61 1.28
N MET A 65 2.15 -5.89 2.51
CA MET A 65 2.41 -7.14 3.20
C MET A 65 1.08 -7.85 3.42
N ARG A 66 0.96 -9.03 2.83
CA ARG A 66 -0.16 -9.94 3.06
C ARG A 66 0.27 -11.04 4.01
N ARG A 67 -0.67 -11.87 4.45
CA ARG A 67 -0.36 -13.07 5.23
C ARG A 67 0.79 -13.86 4.58
N GLY A 68 1.84 -14.11 5.36
CA GLY A 68 3.05 -14.72 4.86
C GLY A 68 4.29 -14.41 5.72
N GLU A 69 5.40 -14.99 5.31
CA GLU A 69 6.70 -14.84 5.95
C GLU A 69 7.66 -14.09 5.01
N TYR A 70 8.29 -13.03 5.52
CA TYR A 70 9.22 -12.18 4.81
C TYR A 70 10.57 -12.22 5.55
N SER A 71 11.42 -13.18 5.20
CA SER A 71 12.63 -13.54 5.95
C SER A 71 13.81 -12.58 5.76
N ASP A 72 13.82 -11.81 4.66
CA ASP A 72 14.89 -10.87 4.33
C ASP A 72 14.44 -9.70 3.43
N TYR A 73 15.37 -8.78 3.18
CA TYR A 73 15.17 -7.62 2.31
C TYR A 73 14.78 -7.95 0.87
N GLN A 74 15.25 -9.07 0.30
CA GLN A 74 14.89 -9.49 -1.06
C GLN A 74 13.43 -9.94 -1.11
N SER A 75 13.00 -10.72 -0.11
CA SER A 75 11.60 -11.12 0.07
C SER A 75 10.67 -9.92 0.35
N MET A 76 11.22 -8.82 0.86
CA MET A 76 10.51 -7.56 1.10
C MET A 76 10.53 -6.60 -0.10
N MET A 77 10.79 -7.08 -1.31
CA MET A 77 10.84 -6.27 -2.54
C MET A 77 11.92 -5.17 -2.56
N GLY A 78 13.12 -5.47 -2.05
CA GLY A 78 14.27 -4.56 -2.17
C GLY A 78 14.28 -3.43 -1.14
N MET A 79 13.66 -3.62 0.02
CA MET A 79 13.81 -2.73 1.18
C MET A 79 15.28 -2.67 1.61
N SER A 80 15.95 -1.52 1.54
CA SER A 80 17.31 -1.38 2.10
C SER A 80 17.32 -0.82 3.53
N ASP A 81 16.42 0.13 3.82
CA ASP A 81 16.53 0.99 5.00
C ASP A 81 15.64 0.56 6.19
N GLY A 82 14.92 -0.56 6.02
CA GLY A 82 14.05 -1.17 7.04
C GLY A 82 12.68 -0.51 7.19
N ILE A 83 11.76 -1.18 7.89
CA ILE A 83 10.42 -0.66 8.20
C ILE A 83 10.47 0.26 9.41
N ARG A 84 9.84 1.44 9.31
CA ARG A 84 9.75 2.43 10.40
C ARG A 84 8.33 2.77 10.81
N SER A 85 7.34 2.53 9.96
CA SER A 85 5.93 2.66 10.31
C SER A 85 5.08 1.68 9.51
N CYS A 86 3.87 1.38 9.99
CA CYS A 86 2.94 0.54 9.25
C CYS A 86 1.48 0.93 9.48
N ARG A 87 0.63 0.63 8.51
CA ARG A 87 -0.81 0.74 8.60
C ARG A 87 -1.45 -0.63 8.48
N MET A 88 -2.37 -0.95 9.38
CA MET A 88 -3.28 -2.05 9.14
C MET A 88 -4.26 -1.63 8.05
N ILE A 89 -4.52 -2.53 7.11
CA ILE A 89 -5.52 -2.33 6.06
C ILE A 89 -6.81 -2.98 6.56
N PRO A 90 -7.87 -2.20 6.84
CA PRO A 90 -9.13 -2.77 7.28
C PRO A 90 -9.67 -3.78 6.28
N MET A 91 -10.29 -4.84 6.79
CA MET A 91 -11.01 -5.77 5.93
C MET A 91 -12.20 -5.06 5.31
N HIS A 92 -12.25 -5.02 3.98
CA HIS A 92 -13.38 -4.46 3.24
C HIS A 92 -14.22 -5.59 2.65
N ARG A 93 -15.49 -5.68 3.09
CA ARG A 93 -16.51 -6.58 2.54
C ARG A 93 -17.57 -5.74 1.87
N GLY A 94 -17.46 -5.54 0.56
CA GLY A 94 -18.39 -4.71 -0.19
C GLY A 94 -17.89 -4.41 -1.59
N ASN A 95 -18.54 -3.43 -2.22
CA ASN A 95 -18.17 -2.96 -3.54
C ASN A 95 -16.81 -2.27 -3.50
N PHE A 96 -16.10 -2.33 -4.61
CA PHE A 96 -14.90 -1.54 -4.84
C PHE A 96 -15.24 -0.51 -5.90
N ARG A 97 -14.87 0.75 -5.66
CA ARG A 97 -15.13 1.82 -6.62
C ARG A 97 -14.10 2.92 -6.50
N MET A 98 -13.44 3.21 -7.62
CA MET A 98 -12.50 4.31 -7.76
C MET A 98 -12.80 5.09 -9.05
N ARG A 99 -12.65 6.40 -9.00
CA ARG A 99 -12.60 7.26 -10.19
C ARG A 99 -11.19 7.77 -10.38
N ILE A 100 -10.69 7.67 -11.59
CA ILE A 100 -9.38 8.20 -11.98
C ILE A 100 -9.56 9.31 -13.01
N TYR A 101 -8.66 10.28 -12.97
CA TYR A 101 -8.75 11.50 -13.75
C TYR A 101 -7.42 11.81 -14.41
N GLU A 102 -7.49 12.26 -15.66
CA GLU A 102 -6.34 12.61 -16.48
C GLU A 102 -5.56 13.80 -15.91
N ARG A 103 -6.25 14.74 -15.23
CA ARG A 103 -5.64 15.94 -14.66
C ARG A 103 -5.82 16.01 -13.15
N GLU A 104 -5.00 16.84 -12.51
CA GLU A 104 -5.18 17.23 -11.11
C GLU A 104 -6.57 17.83 -10.84
N ASN A 105 -6.96 17.84 -9.57
CA ASN A 105 -8.23 18.40 -9.09
C ASN A 105 -9.47 17.84 -9.81
N PHE A 106 -9.43 16.55 -10.15
CA PHE A 106 -10.53 15.82 -10.81
C PHE A 106 -10.92 16.37 -12.19
N GLY A 107 -9.96 16.98 -12.90
CA GLY A 107 -10.15 17.50 -14.24
C GLY A 107 -9.84 16.51 -15.36
N GLY A 108 -10.16 16.90 -16.59
CA GLY A 108 -9.87 16.10 -17.79
C GLY A 108 -10.80 14.89 -17.95
N GLN A 109 -10.34 13.89 -18.70
CA GLN A 109 -11.10 12.65 -18.87
C GLN A 109 -11.22 11.89 -17.55
N MET A 110 -12.41 11.35 -17.28
CA MET A 110 -12.71 10.57 -16.08
C MET A 110 -13.10 9.14 -16.44
N HIS A 111 -12.54 8.19 -15.71
CA HIS A 111 -12.94 6.79 -15.77
C HIS A 111 -13.30 6.27 -14.38
N GLU A 112 -14.45 5.61 -14.29
CA GLU A 112 -14.88 4.90 -13.10
C GLU A 112 -14.59 3.42 -13.24
N MET A 113 -14.09 2.80 -12.17
CA MET A 113 -13.71 1.41 -12.18
C MET A 113 -14.02 0.70 -10.86
N MET A 114 -14.36 -0.58 -10.99
CA MET A 114 -14.78 -1.46 -9.91
C MET A 114 -13.92 -2.74 -9.81
N ASP A 115 -13.04 -2.95 -10.78
CA ASP A 115 -12.17 -4.12 -10.91
C ASP A 115 -10.71 -3.74 -11.10
N ASP A 116 -9.83 -4.73 -10.97
CA ASP A 116 -8.40 -4.56 -11.20
C ASP A 116 -8.13 -4.13 -12.65
N CYS A 117 -7.09 -3.33 -12.85
CA CYS A 117 -6.68 -2.80 -14.15
C CYS A 117 -5.18 -3.01 -14.33
N ASP A 118 -4.83 -3.95 -15.21
CA ASP A 118 -3.44 -4.29 -15.56
C ASP A 118 -2.73 -3.17 -16.32
N SER A 119 -3.45 -2.38 -17.11
CA SER A 119 -2.91 -1.27 -17.89
C SER A 119 -3.97 -0.20 -18.12
N ILE A 120 -3.78 0.97 -17.51
CA ILE A 120 -4.64 2.15 -17.67
C ILE A 120 -4.61 2.61 -19.13
N GLN A 121 -3.42 2.62 -19.74
CA GLN A 121 -3.23 3.04 -21.13
C GLN A 121 -3.99 2.13 -22.11
N GLU A 122 -3.97 0.81 -21.90
CA GLU A 122 -4.67 -0.10 -22.81
C GLU A 122 -6.18 -0.06 -22.62
N ARG A 123 -6.65 -0.04 -21.37
CA ARG A 123 -8.08 -0.10 -21.06
C ARG A 123 -8.80 1.22 -21.31
N TYR A 124 -8.19 2.34 -20.94
CA TYR A 124 -8.83 3.65 -20.95
C TYR A 124 -8.22 4.64 -21.94
N ARG A 125 -7.12 4.27 -22.61
CA ARG A 125 -6.35 5.17 -23.49
C ARG A 125 -5.84 6.43 -22.77
N MET A 126 -5.71 6.35 -21.45
CA MET A 126 -5.23 7.44 -20.59
C MET A 126 -3.78 7.18 -20.19
N SER A 127 -2.88 8.07 -20.61
CA SER A 127 -1.44 7.93 -20.42
C SER A 127 -0.93 8.55 -19.13
N ASP A 128 -1.70 9.48 -18.55
CA ASP A 128 -1.33 10.18 -17.32
C ASP A 128 -2.54 10.23 -16.40
N CYS A 129 -2.45 9.54 -15.27
CA CYS A 129 -3.44 9.58 -14.20
C CYS A 129 -2.89 10.51 -13.13
N GLN A 130 -3.52 11.66 -12.90
CA GLN A 130 -2.98 12.71 -12.00
C GLN A 130 -3.79 12.95 -10.73
N SER A 131 -5.06 12.52 -10.72
CA SER A 131 -5.89 12.55 -9.51
C SER A 131 -6.87 11.37 -9.48
N CYS A 132 -7.33 11.00 -8.29
CA CYS A 132 -8.37 9.98 -8.13
C CYS A 132 -9.26 10.24 -6.93
N ASN A 133 -10.45 9.64 -6.96
CA ASN A 133 -11.35 9.59 -5.82
C ASN A 133 -11.68 8.11 -5.54
N VAL A 134 -11.26 7.63 -4.38
CA VAL A 134 -11.59 6.30 -3.91
C VAL A 134 -12.92 6.39 -3.15
N MET A 135 -13.99 5.95 -3.80
CA MET A 135 -15.31 5.95 -3.21
C MET A 135 -15.45 4.79 -2.22
N ASP A 136 -15.02 3.59 -2.64
CA ASP A 136 -15.21 2.37 -1.87
C ASP A 136 -13.99 1.44 -1.98
N GLY A 137 -13.69 0.78 -0.85
CA GLY A 137 -12.65 -0.24 -0.75
C GLY A 137 -11.23 0.31 -0.63
N HIS A 138 -10.28 -0.61 -0.68
CA HIS A 138 -8.85 -0.36 -0.51
C HIS A 138 -8.12 -0.77 -1.78
N TRP A 139 -7.23 0.08 -2.27
CA TRP A 139 -6.60 -0.11 -3.57
C TRP A 139 -5.09 0.11 -3.51
N LEU A 140 -4.38 -0.55 -4.42
CA LEU A 140 -2.97 -0.29 -4.70
C LEU A 140 -2.86 0.22 -6.12
N MET A 141 -2.24 1.38 -6.29
CA MET A 141 -1.85 1.90 -7.60
C MET A 141 -0.36 1.69 -7.81
N TYR A 142 0.04 1.39 -9.04
CA TYR A 142 1.39 0.97 -9.40
C TYR A 142 1.99 1.85 -10.50
N GLU A 143 3.29 2.08 -10.40
CA GLU A 143 4.05 2.88 -11.37
C GLU A 143 4.14 2.23 -12.74
N GLN A 144 4.10 0.89 -12.81
CA GLN A 144 4.21 0.14 -14.06
C GLN A 144 2.93 -0.67 -14.32
N PRO A 145 2.69 -1.09 -15.58
CA PRO A 145 1.65 -2.05 -15.91
C PRO A 145 1.84 -3.38 -15.15
N HIS A 146 0.76 -4.17 -15.05
CA HIS A 146 0.74 -5.50 -14.44
C HIS A 146 1.23 -5.53 -12.98
N PHE A 147 0.87 -4.50 -12.20
CA PHE A 147 1.12 -4.40 -10.76
C PHE A 147 2.60 -4.43 -10.37
N ARG A 148 3.45 -3.75 -11.17
CA ARG A 148 4.90 -3.70 -10.98
C ARG A 148 5.40 -2.31 -10.61
N GLY A 149 6.67 -2.26 -10.21
CA GLY A 149 7.33 -1.02 -9.79
C GLY A 149 6.87 -0.57 -8.41
N ARG A 150 7.08 0.71 -8.12
CA ARG A 150 6.64 1.30 -6.86
C ARG A 150 5.12 1.31 -6.80
N GLN A 151 4.60 1.22 -5.58
CA GLN A 151 3.18 1.13 -5.31
C GLN A 151 2.73 2.14 -4.26
N MET A 152 1.46 2.54 -4.33
CA MET A 152 0.85 3.47 -3.40
C MET A 152 -0.49 2.94 -2.91
N TYR A 153 -0.67 2.98 -1.59
CA TYR A 153 -1.91 2.63 -0.93
C TYR A 153 -2.92 3.77 -1.02
N MET A 154 -4.08 3.47 -1.60
CA MET A 154 -5.22 4.37 -1.69
C MET A 154 -6.33 3.88 -0.77
N ARG A 155 -6.60 4.66 0.27
CA ARG A 155 -7.75 4.52 1.18
C ARG A 155 -8.94 5.27 0.57
N PRO A 156 -10.19 5.01 1.02
CA PRO A 156 -11.32 5.85 0.68
C PRO A 156 -11.02 7.34 0.93
N GLY A 157 -11.28 8.18 -0.07
CA GLY A 157 -10.97 9.61 -0.01
C GLY A 157 -10.58 10.24 -1.35
N GLU A 158 -10.38 11.55 -1.30
CA GLU A 158 -10.05 12.42 -2.42
C GLU A 158 -8.52 12.64 -2.53
N TYR A 159 -7.96 12.30 -3.69
CA TYR A 159 -6.54 12.50 -4.01
C TYR A 159 -6.40 13.45 -5.19
N ARG A 160 -6.24 14.75 -4.89
CA ARG A 160 -6.29 15.83 -5.90
C ARG A 160 -5.04 15.97 -6.76
N SER A 161 -3.90 15.49 -6.28
CA SER A 161 -2.64 15.48 -7.04
C SER A 161 -1.75 14.35 -6.54
N PHE A 162 -1.10 13.65 -7.47
CA PHE A 162 -0.05 12.67 -7.16
C PHE A 162 1.37 13.25 -7.20
N ARG A 163 1.51 14.53 -7.56
CA ARG A 163 2.81 15.17 -7.74
C ARG A 163 3.63 15.21 -6.45
N ASP A 164 2.98 15.59 -5.36
CA ASP A 164 3.61 15.69 -4.03
C ASP A 164 3.76 14.33 -3.35
N MET A 165 2.96 13.34 -3.76
CA MET A 165 3.01 11.99 -3.18
C MET A 165 4.29 11.25 -3.59
N GLY A 166 4.82 11.53 -4.78
CA GLY A 166 6.10 10.98 -5.26
C GLY A 166 7.34 11.60 -4.59
N MET A 167 7.25 12.84 -4.08
CA MET A 167 8.37 13.53 -3.41
C MET A 167 8.78 12.80 -2.12
N GLY A 168 7.83 12.18 -1.43
CA GLY A 168 8.10 11.34 -0.26
C GLY A 168 8.81 10.02 -0.60
N MET A 169 8.84 9.59 -1.86
CA MET A 169 9.24 8.24 -2.28
C MET A 169 10.63 8.23 -2.94
N GLY A 170 11.63 8.82 -2.29
CA GLY A 170 13.03 8.76 -2.75
C GLY A 170 13.43 9.79 -3.82
N GLY A 171 12.74 10.94 -3.90
CA GLY A 171 13.29 12.14 -4.53
C GLY A 171 13.25 12.23 -6.06
N MET A 172 12.43 11.45 -6.77
CA MET A 172 12.24 11.66 -8.21
C MET A 172 11.35 12.89 -8.45
N SER A 173 11.93 13.93 -9.05
CA SER A 173 11.35 15.26 -9.36
C SER A 173 10.14 15.27 -10.33
N GLY A 174 9.49 14.13 -10.60
CA GLY A 174 8.53 13.97 -11.70
C GLY A 174 7.08 13.66 -11.32
N GLY A 175 6.75 13.52 -10.04
CA GLY A 175 5.47 12.93 -9.63
C GLY A 175 5.40 11.44 -9.99
N MET A 176 4.59 10.67 -9.27
CA MET A 176 4.41 9.25 -9.57
C MET A 176 3.35 9.09 -10.67
N ARG A 177 3.71 8.47 -11.78
CA ARG A 177 2.72 8.11 -12.83
C ARG A 177 2.19 6.73 -12.55
N PHE A 178 0.88 6.60 -12.39
CA PHE A 178 0.25 5.30 -12.21
C PHE A 178 -0.15 4.70 -13.55
N MET A 179 0.15 3.42 -13.74
CA MET A 179 -0.13 2.67 -14.98
C MET A 179 -0.97 1.42 -14.75
N SER A 180 -1.06 0.91 -13.53
CA SER A 180 -1.97 -0.18 -13.18
C SER A 180 -2.48 -0.03 -11.76
N MET A 181 -3.57 -0.72 -11.42
CA MET A 181 -4.11 -0.72 -10.06
C MET A 181 -4.92 -1.96 -9.76
N ARG A 182 -4.88 -2.39 -8.50
CA ARG A 182 -5.59 -3.57 -8.02
C ARG A 182 -6.31 -3.31 -6.71
N ARG A 183 -7.39 -4.03 -6.50
CA ARG A 183 -8.11 -4.07 -5.23
C ARG A 183 -7.30 -4.86 -4.20
N ILE A 184 -7.40 -4.44 -2.96
CA ILE A 184 -6.87 -5.20 -1.82
C ILE A 184 -8.01 -6.06 -1.27
N MET A 185 -8.00 -7.34 -1.64
CA MET A 185 -8.99 -8.32 -1.21
C MET A 185 -8.38 -9.26 -0.16
N ASP A 186 -9.15 -9.61 0.88
CA ASP A 186 -8.72 -10.52 1.97
C ASP A 186 -8.46 -11.96 1.46
N ASN A 187 -9.09 -12.33 0.34
CA ASN A 187 -9.08 -13.69 -0.22
C ASN A 187 -8.05 -13.92 -1.34
N MET A 188 -6.87 -13.31 -1.32
CA MET A 188 -5.73 -13.85 -2.09
C MET A 188 -5.18 -15.13 -1.41
N THR A 189 -6.07 -16.10 -1.17
CA THR A 189 -5.73 -17.49 -0.90
C THR A 189 -5.80 -18.23 -2.22
N MET A 190 -4.62 -18.67 -2.65
CA MET A 190 -4.26 -19.50 -3.82
C MET A 190 -4.18 -18.77 -5.16
#